data_AF-A0A7C1YL57-F1
#
_entry.id   AF-A0A7C1YL57-F1
#
_cell.length_a   1.000
_cell.length_b   1.000
_cell.length_c   1.000
_cell.angle_alpha   90.00
_cell.angle_beta   90.00
_cell.angle_gamma   90.00
#
_symmetry.space_group_name_H-M   'P 1'
#
loop_
_entity.id
_entity.type
_entity.pdbx_description
1 polymer ?
#
loop_
_entity_poly.entity_id
_entity_poly.type
_entity_poly.pdbx_seq_one_letter_code
_entity_poly.pdbx_strand_id
1 'polypeptide(L)'
;MSYEDFEVESEEIRKENGELLSGFTVWLTESGLKEKTIRKHVQNVDFYIDDYLLYDDCTRAKDGVSSLSGFFNWFFPRKAMWSSKASTKETTASLKKFYKFLAEKGIIEAADYQFLLLMVKEEMPEWLEHYSDECF
;
A
#
# COMPACT_ATOMS: atom_id res chain seq x y z
N MET A 1 -17.76 -10.05 13.59
CA MET A 1 -17.31 -11.10 12.65
C MET A 1 -16.68 -12.22 13.48
N SER A 2 -16.99 -13.49 13.21
CA SER A 2 -16.25 -14.58 13.85
C SER A 2 -14.85 -14.69 13.23
N TYR A 3 -13.94 -15.42 13.87
CA TYR A 3 -12.62 -15.66 13.28
C TYR A 3 -12.70 -16.45 11.96
N GLU A 4 -13.62 -17.41 11.86
CA GLU A 4 -13.84 -18.18 10.63
C GLU A 4 -14.35 -17.29 9.50
N ASP A 5 -15.30 -16.40 9.78
CA ASP A 5 -15.80 -15.44 8.79
C ASP A 5 -14.70 -14.49 8.30
N PHE A 6 -13.83 -14.02 9.21
CA PHE A 6 -12.70 -13.14 8.89
C PHE A 6 -11.69 -13.82 7.97
N GLU A 7 -11.34 -15.07 8.24
CA GLU A 7 -10.41 -15.84 7.41
C GLU A 7 -10.98 -16.10 6.01
N VAL A 8 -12.28 -16.45 5.92
CA VAL A 8 -12.94 -16.67 4.63
C VAL A 8 -12.96 -15.39 3.80
N GLU A 9 -13.38 -14.26 4.37
CA GLU A 9 -13.41 -12.97 3.68
C GLU A 9 -11.99 -12.53 3.26
N SER A 10 -10.99 -12.71 4.14
CA SER A 10 -9.60 -12.37 3.84
C SER A 10 -9.05 -13.19 2.66
N GLU A 11 -9.36 -14.48 2.58
CA GLU A 11 -8.96 -15.33 1.45
C GLU A 11 -9.66 -14.96 0.14
N GLU A 12 -10.89 -14.46 0.20
CA GLU A 12 -11.58 -13.92 -0.97
C GLU A 12 -10.91 -12.63 -1.45
N ILE A 13 -10.59 -11.71 -0.53
CA ILE A 13 -9.91 -10.46 -0.86
C ILE A 13 -8.49 -10.73 -1.40
N ARG A 14 -7.74 -11.70 -0.89
CA ARG A 14 -6.42 -12.09 -1.44
C ARG A 14 -6.50 -12.53 -2.90
N LYS A 15 -7.59 -13.22 -3.29
CA LYS A 15 -7.81 -13.59 -4.70
C LYS A 15 -8.06 -12.36 -5.57
N GLU A 16 -8.91 -11.44 -5.12
CA GLU A 16 -9.15 -10.15 -5.79
C GLU A 16 -7.84 -9.35 -5.94
N ASN A 17 -7.04 -9.28 -4.86
CA ASN A 17 -5.76 -8.60 -4.83
C ASN A 17 -4.75 -9.22 -5.81
N GLY A 18 -4.74 -10.53 -5.98
CA GLY A 18 -3.90 -11.21 -6.98
C GLY A 18 -4.18 -10.76 -8.42
N GLU A 19 -5.45 -10.50 -8.76
CA GLU A 19 -5.84 -9.95 -10.06
C GLU A 19 -5.37 -8.50 -10.21
N LEU A 20 -5.54 -7.68 -9.15
CA LEU A 20 -5.07 -6.29 -9.13
C LEU A 20 -3.56 -6.19 -9.28
N LEU A 21 -2.78 -7.02 -8.58
CA LEU A 21 -1.32 -7.07 -8.68
C LEU A 21 -0.84 -7.50 -10.07
N SER A 22 -1.55 -8.44 -10.69
CA SER A 22 -1.28 -8.87 -12.07
C SER A 22 -1.52 -7.73 -13.06
N GLY A 23 -2.66 -7.05 -12.96
CA GLY A 23 -2.97 -5.87 -13.77
C GLY A 23 -1.99 -4.71 -13.55
N PHE A 24 -1.61 -4.47 -12.30
CA PHE A 24 -0.62 -3.46 -11.93
C PHE A 24 0.76 -3.77 -12.50
N THR A 25 1.18 -5.04 -12.50
CA THR A 25 2.44 -5.48 -13.12
C THR A 25 2.48 -5.17 -14.62
N VAL A 26 1.39 -5.45 -15.34
CA VAL A 26 1.26 -5.10 -16.76
C VAL A 26 1.34 -3.59 -16.96
N TRP A 27 0.58 -2.82 -16.17
CA TRP A 27 0.58 -1.36 -16.24
C TRP A 27 1.96 -0.73 -16.01
N LEU A 28 2.74 -1.27 -15.06
CA LEU A 28 4.12 -0.83 -14.83
C LEU A 28 5.06 -1.19 -15.98
N THR A 29 4.84 -2.35 -16.61
CA THR A 29 5.61 -2.80 -17.78
C THR A 29 5.35 -1.88 -18.97
N GLU A 30 4.09 -1.56 -19.25
CA GLU A 30 3.69 -0.61 -20.30
C GLU A 30 4.20 0.81 -20.05
N SER A 31 4.36 1.17 -18.77
CA SER A 31 5.00 2.43 -18.35
C SER A 31 6.52 2.46 -18.56
N GLY A 32 7.13 1.38 -19.07
CA GLY A 32 8.55 1.30 -19.41
C GLY A 32 9.50 1.08 -18.22
N LEU A 33 9.00 0.61 -17.08
CA LEU A 33 9.84 0.34 -15.91
C LEU A 33 10.64 -0.96 -16.11
N LYS A 34 11.82 -1.02 -15.49
CA LYS A 34 12.66 -2.23 -15.48
C LYS A 34 12.07 -3.28 -14.54
N GLU A 35 12.20 -4.55 -14.91
CA GLU A 35 11.68 -5.70 -14.15
C GLU A 35 12.01 -5.66 -12.65
N LYS A 36 13.27 -5.35 -12.29
CA LYS A 36 13.69 -5.23 -10.87
C LYS A 36 12.87 -4.17 -10.11
N THR A 37 12.58 -3.05 -10.76
CA THR A 37 11.78 -1.96 -10.17
C THR A 37 10.30 -2.34 -10.10
N ILE A 38 9.78 -3.05 -11.12
CA ILE A 38 8.42 -3.56 -11.13
C ILE A 38 8.22 -4.52 -9.95
N ARG A 39 9.09 -5.52 -9.82
CA ARG A 39 9.04 -6.49 -8.70
C ARG A 39 9.02 -5.78 -7.35
N LYS A 40 9.85 -4.74 -7.19
CA LYS A 40 9.89 -3.97 -5.95
C LYS A 40 8.58 -3.23 -5.67
N HIS A 41 8.01 -2.58 -6.67
CA HIS A 41 6.71 -1.91 -6.53
C HIS A 41 5.58 -2.89 -6.19
N VAL A 42 5.54 -4.04 -6.88
CA VAL A 42 4.55 -5.09 -6.63
C VAL A 42 4.68 -5.62 -5.19
N GLN A 43 5.89 -5.97 -4.74
CA GLN A 43 6.13 -6.44 -3.37
C GLN A 43 5.72 -5.44 -2.29
N ASN A 44 5.96 -4.15 -2.52
CA ASN A 44 5.56 -3.11 -1.56
C ASN A 44 4.04 -2.92 -1.51
N VAL A 45 3.33 -3.13 -2.62
CA VAL A 45 1.87 -3.03 -2.70
C VAL A 45 1.22 -4.27 -2.13
N ASP A 46 1.72 -5.45 -2.50
CA ASP A 46 1.34 -6.77 -1.95
C ASP A 46 1.37 -6.76 -0.42
N PHE A 47 2.50 -6.36 0.17
CA PHE A 47 2.62 -6.22 1.63
C PHE A 47 1.60 -5.27 2.26
N TYR A 48 1.16 -4.26 1.53
CA TYR A 48 0.18 -3.32 2.04
C TYR A 48 -1.25 -3.91 1.96
N ILE A 49 -1.64 -4.45 0.81
CA ILE A 49 -3.02 -4.90 0.58
C ILE A 49 -3.32 -6.28 1.17
N ASP A 50 -2.34 -7.16 1.29
CA ASP A 50 -2.53 -8.53 1.78
C ASP A 50 -2.07 -8.72 3.23
N ASP A 51 -1.00 -8.05 3.68
CA ASP A 51 -0.55 -8.16 5.07
C ASP A 51 -1.17 -7.10 5.98
N TYR A 52 -1.25 -5.83 5.55
CA TYR A 52 -1.71 -4.75 6.43
C TYR A 52 -3.24 -4.57 6.41
N LEU A 53 -3.85 -4.42 5.22
CA LEU A 53 -5.30 -4.21 5.13
C LEU A 53 -6.13 -5.39 5.62
N LEU A 54 -5.51 -6.58 5.65
CA LEU A 54 -6.08 -7.83 6.15
C LEU A 54 -5.54 -8.22 7.55
N TYR A 55 -4.86 -7.30 8.25
CA TYR A 55 -4.22 -7.62 9.53
C TYR A 55 -5.24 -7.75 10.68
N ASP A 56 -6.07 -6.71 10.87
CA ASP A 56 -7.08 -6.63 11.94
C ASP A 56 -8.49 -6.35 11.37
N ASP A 57 -8.63 -6.25 10.05
CA ASP A 57 -9.89 -5.98 9.33
C ASP A 57 -9.86 -6.64 7.95
N CYS A 58 -10.95 -6.63 7.19
CA CYS A 58 -11.03 -7.13 5.81
C CYS A 58 -11.18 -5.96 4.83
N THR A 59 -10.24 -5.01 4.86
CA THR A 59 -10.32 -3.82 4.01
C THR A 59 -9.91 -4.17 2.57
N ARG A 60 -10.80 -3.92 1.61
CA ARG A 60 -10.48 -4.09 0.18
C ARG A 60 -9.50 -3.01 -0.29
N ALA A 61 -8.63 -3.36 -1.25
CA ALA A 61 -7.60 -2.46 -1.76
C ALA A 61 -8.14 -1.11 -2.28
N LYS A 62 -9.37 -1.07 -2.82
CA LYS A 62 -10.01 0.17 -3.28
C LYS A 62 -10.29 1.18 -2.16
N ASP A 63 -10.54 0.68 -0.95
CA ASP A 63 -10.93 1.49 0.22
C ASP A 63 -9.71 1.84 1.11
N GLY A 64 -8.54 1.27 0.78
CA GLY A 64 -7.34 1.36 1.60
C GLY A 64 -6.71 2.76 1.66
N VAL A 65 -7.07 3.72 0.80
CA VAL A 65 -6.45 5.07 0.82
C VAL A 65 -6.46 5.68 2.23
N SER A 66 -7.56 5.52 2.96
CA SER A 66 -7.74 6.03 4.32
C SER A 66 -6.85 5.36 5.37
N SER A 67 -6.32 4.17 5.09
CA SER A 67 -5.49 3.38 6.03
C SER A 67 -3.99 3.64 5.86
N LEU A 68 -3.55 4.47 4.90
CA LEU A 68 -2.12 4.76 4.68
C LEU A 68 -1.43 5.36 5.90
N SER A 69 -2.09 6.30 6.59
CA SER A 69 -1.53 6.93 7.79
C SER A 69 -1.27 5.90 8.89
N GLY A 70 -2.24 5.02 9.16
CA GLY A 70 -2.08 3.93 10.14
C GLY A 70 -0.98 2.95 9.75
N PHE A 71 -0.85 2.65 8.47
CA PHE A 71 0.21 1.81 7.95
C PHE A 71 1.60 2.41 8.23
N PHE A 72 1.83 3.66 7.86
CA PHE A 72 3.15 4.28 8.01
C PHE A 72 3.47 4.73 9.44
N ASN A 73 2.46 5.09 10.24
CA ASN A 73 2.67 5.51 11.62
C ASN A 73 2.82 4.36 12.62
N TRP A 74 2.22 3.21 12.33
CA TRP A 74 2.21 2.11 13.31
C TRP A 74 2.71 0.80 12.74
N PHE A 75 2.13 0.32 11.64
CA PHE A 75 2.41 -1.03 11.17
C PHE A 75 3.80 -1.15 10.55
N PHE A 76 4.10 -0.35 9.53
CA PHE A 76 5.35 -0.41 8.76
C PHE A 76 6.60 -0.28 9.65
N PRO A 77 6.76 0.75 10.52
CA PRO A 77 7.95 0.87 11.38
C PRO A 77 8.10 -0.24 12.42
N ARG A 78 7.03 -0.98 12.75
CA ARG A 78 7.04 -2.00 13.81
C ARG A 78 7.05 -3.43 13.30
N LYS A 79 6.53 -3.67 12.09
CA LYS A 79 6.26 -5.00 11.54
C LYS A 79 7.07 -5.31 10.28
N ALA A 80 7.47 -4.30 9.50
CA ALA A 80 8.30 -4.52 8.33
C ALA A 80 9.78 -4.53 8.74
N MET A 81 10.44 -5.69 8.70
CA MET A 81 11.86 -5.83 9.07
C MET A 81 12.82 -4.97 8.23
N TRP A 82 12.38 -4.50 7.06
CA TRP A 82 13.12 -3.61 6.17
C TRP A 82 12.71 -2.14 6.30
N SER A 83 11.93 -1.78 7.32
CA SER A 83 11.44 -0.42 7.55
C SER A 83 12.59 0.55 7.80
N SER A 84 12.59 1.67 7.10
CA SER A 84 13.59 2.72 7.18
C SER A 84 13.05 3.97 6.48
N LYS A 85 13.69 5.12 6.67
CA LYS A 85 13.36 6.34 5.91
C LYS A 85 13.36 6.12 4.39
N ALA A 86 14.29 5.32 3.88
CA ALA A 86 14.41 5.04 2.45
C ALA A 86 13.28 4.13 1.95
N SER A 87 13.00 3.04 2.67
CA SER A 87 11.94 2.11 2.30
C SER A 87 10.54 2.71 2.49
N THR A 88 10.30 3.59 3.47
CA THR A 88 9.04 4.36 3.59
C THR A 88 8.76 5.16 2.32
N LYS A 89 9.76 5.88 1.81
CA LYS A 89 9.64 6.66 0.55
C LYS A 89 9.41 5.74 -0.65
N GLU A 90 10.12 4.61 -0.72
CA GLU A 90 9.97 3.62 -1.79
C GLU A 90 8.57 2.98 -1.79
N THR A 91 8.07 2.56 -0.62
CA THR A 91 6.73 2.00 -0.44
C THR A 91 5.67 3.03 -0.79
N THR A 92 5.81 4.27 -0.32
CA THR A 92 4.89 5.37 -0.66
C THR A 92 4.85 5.62 -2.18
N ALA A 93 5.99 5.60 -2.86
CA ALA A 93 6.03 5.73 -4.32
C ALA A 93 5.32 4.56 -5.03
N SER A 94 5.41 3.36 -4.47
CA SER A 94 4.73 2.16 -4.96
C SER A 94 3.21 2.30 -4.81
N LEU A 95 2.73 2.71 -3.63
CA LEU A 95 1.31 2.93 -3.36
C LEU A 95 0.72 4.05 -4.23
N LYS A 96 1.43 5.17 -4.41
CA LYS A 96 1.00 6.23 -5.35
C LYS A 96 0.78 5.69 -6.76
N LYS A 97 1.68 4.84 -7.25
CA LYS A 97 1.54 4.23 -8.58
C LYS A 97 0.35 3.26 -8.64
N PHE A 98 0.16 2.45 -7.60
CA PHE A 98 -0.94 1.50 -7.53
C PHE A 98 -2.29 2.19 -7.51
N TYR A 99 -2.50 3.18 -6.63
CA TYR A 99 -3.77 3.92 -6.59
C TYR A 99 -3.98 4.78 -7.85
N LYS A 100 -2.91 5.26 -8.51
CA LYS A 100 -3.03 5.85 -9.85
C LYS A 100 -3.58 4.85 -10.86
N PHE A 101 -3.04 3.63 -10.88
CA PHE A 101 -3.53 2.55 -11.73
C PHE A 101 -5.01 2.24 -11.46
N LEU A 102 -5.42 2.15 -10.19
CA LEU A 102 -6.83 1.94 -9.82
C LEU A 102 -7.73 3.08 -10.32
N ALA A 103 -7.30 4.33 -10.19
CA ALA A 103 -8.05 5.49 -10.67
C ALA A 103 -8.19 5.49 -12.21
N GLU A 104 -7.11 5.16 -12.93
CA GLU A 104 -7.13 5.05 -14.41
C GLU A 104 -8.04 3.90 -14.89
N LYS A 105 -8.23 2.86 -14.08
CA LYS A 105 -9.18 1.77 -14.34
C LYS A 105 -10.61 2.08 -13.87
N GLY A 106 -10.85 3.21 -13.20
CA GLY A 106 -12.14 3.59 -12.64
C GLY A 106 -12.57 2.75 -11.44
N ILE A 107 -11.62 2.10 -10.76
CA ILE A 107 -11.87 1.29 -9.56
C ILE A 107 -12.04 2.18 -8.32
N ILE A 108 -11.34 3.31 -8.29
CA ILE A 108 -11.50 4.37 -7.28
C ILE A 108 -11.81 5.69 -7.98
N GLU A 109 -12.31 6.67 -7.23
CA GLU A 109 -12.53 8.01 -7.78
C GLU A 109 -11.21 8.77 -7.94
N ALA A 110 -11.17 9.69 -8.89
CA ALA A 110 -10.02 10.58 -9.04
C ALA A 110 -9.80 11.43 -7.78
N ALA A 111 -10.86 11.75 -7.04
CA ALA A 111 -10.79 12.47 -5.78
C ALA A 111 -10.02 11.69 -4.70
N ASP A 112 -10.22 10.38 -4.59
CA ASP A 112 -9.50 9.52 -3.65
C ASP A 112 -8.00 9.51 -3.95
N TYR A 113 -7.64 9.44 -5.23
CA TYR A 113 -6.25 9.54 -5.64
C TYR A 113 -5.64 10.91 -5.32
N GLN A 114 -6.37 12.01 -5.51
CA GLN A 114 -5.89 13.35 -5.11
C GLN A 114 -5.72 13.46 -3.60
N PHE A 115 -6.65 12.91 -2.83
CA PHE A 115 -6.57 12.86 -1.37
C PHE A 115 -5.31 12.10 -0.92
N LEU A 116 -5.03 10.94 -1.53
CA LEU A 116 -3.80 10.18 -1.28
C LEU A 116 -2.54 11.02 -1.54
N LEU A 117 -2.49 11.77 -2.65
CA LEU A 117 -1.33 12.61 -2.96
C LEU A 117 -1.12 13.73 -1.92
N LEU A 118 -2.21 14.32 -1.43
CA LEU A 118 -2.18 15.34 -0.38
C LEU A 118 -1.73 14.74 0.95
N MET A 119 -2.32 13.63 1.39
CA MET A 119 -1.93 12.92 2.61
C MET A 119 -0.44 12.59 2.61
N VAL A 120 0.05 11.99 1.52
CA VAL A 120 1.48 11.68 1.36
C VAL A 120 2.35 12.93 1.44
N LYS A 121 1.90 14.07 0.93
CA LYS A 121 2.68 15.30 0.96
C LYS A 121 2.78 15.87 2.37
N GLU A 122 1.68 15.88 3.11
CA GLU A 122 1.59 16.52 4.42
C GLU A 122 2.15 15.63 5.55
N GLU A 123 1.93 14.31 5.49
CA GLU A 123 2.29 13.39 6.58
C GLU A 123 3.66 12.70 6.42
N MET A 124 4.28 12.77 5.23
CA MET A 124 5.60 12.16 5.02
C MET A 124 6.66 12.59 6.06
N PRO A 125 6.76 13.85 6.51
CA PRO A 125 7.71 14.21 7.56
C PRO A 125 7.51 13.40 8.84
N GLU A 126 6.27 13.31 9.32
CA GLU A 126 5.88 12.53 10.52
C GLU A 126 6.21 11.04 10.35
N TRP A 127 5.87 10.46 9.19
CA TRP A 127 6.17 9.05 8.91
C TRP A 127 7.67 8.73 8.96
N LEU A 128 8.53 9.70 8.70
CA LEU A 128 9.98 9.54 8.72
C LEU A 128 10.59 9.74 10.12
N GLU A 129 9.88 10.39 11.04
CA GLU A 129 10.32 10.62 12.43
C GLU A 129 10.39 9.33 13.23
N HIS A 130 9.63 8.28 12.87
CA HIS A 130 9.74 6.94 13.49
C HIS A 130 11.13 6.31 13.40
N TYR A 131 12.01 6.86 12.55
CA TYR A 131 13.37 6.38 12.31
C TYR A 131 14.44 7.44 12.60
N SER A 132 14.13 8.53 13.31
CA SER A 132 15.17 9.44 13.79
C SER A 132 15.91 8.82 14.98
N ASP A 133 17.24 8.98 15.00
CA ASP A 133 18.09 8.56 16.11
C ASP A 133 18.00 9.53 17.30
N GLU A 134 16.82 10.10 17.58
CA GLU A 134 16.64 10.92 18.78
C GLU A 134 16.58 9.99 19.99
N CYS A 135 17.77 9.66 20.51
CA CYS A 135 17.97 9.21 21.87
C CYS A 135 17.32 10.23 22.81
N PHE A 136 16.19 9.87 23.42
CA PHE A 136 15.69 10.52 24.63
C PHE A 136 16.47 10.02 25.85
#